data_AF-A0A2W5DSP8-F1
#
_entry.id   AF-A0A2W5DSP8-F1
#
_cell.length_a   1.000
_cell.length_b   1.000
_cell.length_c   1.000
_cell.angle_alpha   90.00
_cell.angle_beta   90.00
_cell.angle_gamma   90.00
#
_symmetry.space_group_name_H-M   'P 1'
#
loop_
_entity.id
_entity.type
_entity.pdbx_description
1 polymer ?
#
loop_
_entity_poly.entity_id
_entity_poly.type
_entity_poly.pdbx_seq_one_letter_code
_entity_poly.pdbx_strand_id
1 'polypeptide(L)'
;MSEDEGERADRLFDAAREAGDDDEALALYAQFLALRPDHAAAHYNVGLIHKYRGDWLASREANRRAVELDPTDEASNWNLAIAATALNDWHTAREVWHRLGYGIAPGDQPIAADFGRALTRLNPDGDPEVVWGRRVDPVRLRIENVPLPSSGYRFGDVVLHDGAATGQRISEGREYAVFNAFGLHQPSALSTFELELEAADADAVERLRAAAEAAGQEVEDWTAAVRYLCKACSEGLPHEHHDGDGGVDAGWVARRRLGVAMSDASALAPVLQAWEGPGRRVLALRLALSPPVH
;
A
#
# COMPACT_ATOMS: atom_id res chain seq x y z
N MET A 1 5.52 -43.53 -14.89
CA MET A 1 6.35 -43.10 -13.75
C MET A 1 6.60 -44.31 -12.89
N SER A 2 7.86 -44.64 -12.60
CA SER A 2 8.21 -45.74 -11.69
C SER A 2 7.85 -45.37 -10.24
N GLU A 3 7.79 -46.38 -9.35
CA GLU A 3 7.59 -46.19 -7.91
C GLU A 3 8.66 -45.26 -7.31
N ASP A 4 9.93 -45.44 -7.72
CA ASP A 4 11.07 -44.61 -7.31
C ASP A 4 10.98 -43.15 -7.82
N GLU A 5 10.47 -42.92 -9.03
CA GLU A 5 10.22 -41.57 -9.54
C GLU A 5 9.09 -40.87 -8.77
N GLY A 6 8.08 -41.61 -8.32
CA GLY A 6 7.00 -41.10 -7.46
C GLY A 6 7.50 -40.67 -6.10
N GLU A 7 8.23 -41.54 -5.40
CA GLU A 7 8.84 -41.23 -4.10
C GLU A 7 9.83 -40.07 -4.20
N ARG A 8 10.58 -39.98 -5.31
CA ARG A 8 11.45 -38.83 -5.57
C ARG A 8 10.65 -37.54 -5.72
N ALA A 9 9.55 -37.56 -6.47
CA ALA A 9 8.71 -36.38 -6.64
C ALA A 9 8.13 -35.92 -5.29
N ASP A 10 7.60 -36.83 -4.48
CA ASP A 10 7.04 -36.49 -3.17
C ASP A 10 8.09 -35.85 -2.25
N ARG A 11 9.31 -36.42 -2.18
CA ARG A 11 10.43 -35.84 -1.43
C ARG A 11 10.83 -34.45 -1.91
N LEU A 12 10.84 -34.20 -3.22
CA LEU A 12 11.16 -32.88 -3.77
C LEU A 12 10.10 -31.85 -3.41
N PHE A 13 8.82 -32.23 -3.42
CA PHE A 13 7.73 -31.33 -3.05
C PHE A 13 7.77 -30.96 -1.57
N ASP A 14 7.98 -31.94 -0.70
CA ASP A 14 8.10 -31.70 0.74
C ASP A 14 9.34 -30.83 1.05
N ALA A 15 10.49 -31.15 0.46
CA ALA A 15 11.71 -30.35 0.61
C ALA A 15 11.51 -28.92 0.11
N ALA A 16 10.80 -28.71 -1.01
CA ALA A 16 10.52 -27.37 -1.52
C ALA A 16 9.65 -26.54 -0.55
N ARG A 17 8.71 -27.19 0.15
CA ARG A 17 7.85 -26.52 1.15
C ARG A 17 8.59 -26.20 2.45
N GLU A 18 9.62 -26.97 2.76
CA GLU A 18 10.44 -26.84 3.98
C GLU A 18 11.74 -26.05 3.74
N ALA A 19 12.01 -25.63 2.51
CA ALA A 19 13.20 -24.89 2.13
C ALA A 19 13.36 -23.62 2.99
N GLY A 20 14.62 -23.31 3.35
CA GLY A 20 14.94 -22.21 4.25
C GLY A 20 14.89 -20.84 3.58
N ASP A 21 14.94 -20.81 2.25
CA ASP A 21 14.83 -19.61 1.45
C ASP A 21 14.12 -19.86 0.12
N ASP A 22 13.65 -18.76 -0.47
CA ASP A 22 12.86 -18.77 -1.70
C ASP A 22 13.63 -19.28 -2.93
N ASP A 23 14.96 -19.11 -3.03
CA ASP A 23 15.73 -19.56 -4.20
C ASP A 23 15.89 -21.08 -4.19
N GLU A 24 16.18 -21.65 -3.02
CA GLU A 24 16.19 -23.10 -2.80
C GLU A 24 14.80 -23.70 -3.11
N ALA A 25 13.73 -23.09 -2.59
CA ALA A 25 12.36 -23.54 -2.84
C ALA A 25 12.04 -23.57 -4.34
N LEU A 26 12.34 -22.51 -5.08
CA LEU A 26 12.10 -22.42 -6.52
C LEU A 26 12.91 -23.47 -7.31
N ALA A 27 14.15 -23.72 -6.92
CA ALA A 27 14.98 -24.75 -7.57
C ALA A 27 14.43 -26.17 -7.34
N LEU A 28 13.91 -26.45 -6.14
CA LEU A 28 13.27 -27.72 -5.82
C LEU A 28 11.92 -27.87 -6.53
N TYR A 29 11.10 -26.81 -6.57
CA TYR A 29 9.85 -26.82 -7.35
C TYR A 29 10.10 -27.01 -8.84
N ALA A 30 11.15 -26.44 -9.41
CA ALA A 30 11.51 -26.68 -10.81
C ALA A 30 11.85 -28.15 -11.09
N GLN A 31 12.61 -28.80 -10.20
CA GLN A 31 12.88 -30.24 -10.30
C GLN A 31 11.62 -31.08 -10.12
N PHE A 32 10.75 -30.71 -9.19
CA PHE A 32 9.47 -31.37 -8.97
C PHE A 32 8.55 -31.27 -10.19
N LEU A 33 8.37 -30.07 -10.73
CA LEU A 33 7.52 -29.80 -11.90
C LEU A 33 8.05 -30.45 -13.18
N ALA A 34 9.36 -30.73 -13.27
CA ALA A 34 9.90 -31.55 -14.37
C ALA A 34 9.41 -33.00 -14.32
N LEU A 35 9.10 -33.54 -13.14
CA LEU A 35 8.51 -34.87 -12.94
C LEU A 35 6.98 -34.84 -12.98
N ARG A 36 6.37 -33.76 -12.47
CA ARG A 36 4.92 -33.58 -12.30
C ARG A 36 4.49 -32.20 -12.84
N PRO A 37 4.46 -31.99 -14.18
CA PRO A 37 4.20 -30.67 -14.76
C PRO A 37 2.78 -30.15 -14.51
N ASP A 38 1.84 -31.05 -14.26
CA ASP A 38 0.41 -30.76 -14.08
C ASP A 38 -0.01 -30.74 -12.61
N HIS A 39 0.86 -30.27 -11.72
CA HIS A 39 0.59 -30.18 -10.29
C HIS A 39 0.21 -28.75 -9.87
N ALA A 40 -1.09 -28.48 -9.70
CA ALA A 40 -1.63 -27.15 -9.42
C ALA A 40 -0.97 -26.47 -8.20
N ALA A 41 -0.89 -27.15 -7.06
CA ALA A 41 -0.36 -26.58 -5.83
C ALA A 41 1.14 -26.21 -5.91
N ALA A 42 1.91 -26.85 -6.78
CA ALA A 42 3.32 -26.49 -6.98
C ALA A 42 3.44 -25.19 -7.78
N HIS A 43 2.63 -25.05 -8.84
CA HIS A 43 2.53 -23.79 -9.59
C HIS A 43 2.02 -22.64 -8.71
N TYR A 44 1.05 -22.89 -7.82
CA TYR A 44 0.60 -21.92 -6.82
C TYR A 44 1.75 -21.45 -5.92
N ASN A 45 2.52 -22.38 -5.32
CA ASN A 45 3.61 -22.02 -4.41
C ASN A 45 4.72 -21.24 -5.13
N VAL A 46 5.08 -21.62 -6.35
CA VAL A 46 6.00 -20.84 -7.21
C VAL A 46 5.46 -19.44 -7.42
N GLY A 47 4.18 -19.31 -7.78
CA GLY A 47 3.53 -18.02 -7.98
C GLY A 47 3.51 -17.15 -6.71
N LEU A 48 3.28 -17.75 -5.55
CA LEU A 48 3.30 -17.08 -4.26
C LEU A 48 4.69 -16.51 -3.91
N ILE A 49 5.75 -17.30 -4.14
CA ILE A 49 7.14 -16.84 -3.93
C ILE A 49 7.43 -15.63 -4.82
N HIS A 50 7.12 -15.72 -6.12
CA HIS A 50 7.32 -14.60 -7.04
C HIS A 50 6.48 -13.37 -6.69
N LYS A 51 5.25 -13.56 -6.16
CA LYS A 51 4.40 -12.46 -5.66
C LYS A 51 5.10 -11.66 -4.58
N TYR A 52 5.65 -12.31 -3.55
CA TYR A 52 6.34 -11.62 -2.46
C TYR A 52 7.68 -11.01 -2.86
N ARG A 53 8.32 -11.54 -3.92
CA ARG A 53 9.49 -10.92 -4.55
C ARG A 53 9.15 -9.74 -5.46
N GLY A 54 7.88 -9.47 -5.73
CA GLY A 54 7.44 -8.46 -6.68
C GLY A 54 7.71 -8.83 -8.15
N ASP A 55 8.05 -10.08 -8.44
CA ASP A 55 8.18 -10.59 -9.81
C ASP A 55 6.79 -10.94 -10.35
N TRP A 56 6.05 -9.90 -10.70
CA TRP A 56 4.65 -10.03 -11.10
C TRP A 56 4.48 -10.86 -12.38
N LEU A 57 5.46 -10.86 -13.28
CA LEU A 57 5.39 -11.63 -14.53
C LEU A 57 5.46 -13.13 -14.24
N ALA A 58 6.45 -13.57 -13.46
CA ALA A 58 6.57 -14.97 -13.08
C ALA A 58 5.42 -15.41 -12.17
N SER A 59 5.01 -14.54 -11.25
CA SER A 59 3.84 -14.76 -10.39
C SER A 59 2.55 -15.00 -11.20
N ARG A 60 2.27 -14.15 -12.20
CA ARG A 60 1.11 -14.33 -13.08
C ARG A 60 1.17 -15.64 -13.83
N GLU A 61 2.30 -16.00 -14.42
CA GLU A 61 2.42 -17.21 -15.24
C GLU A 61 2.24 -18.49 -14.42
N ALA A 62 2.87 -18.56 -13.26
CA ALA A 62 2.73 -19.71 -12.36
C ALA A 62 1.30 -19.83 -11.82
N ASN A 63 0.70 -18.74 -11.33
CA ASN A 63 -0.68 -18.79 -10.85
C ASN A 63 -1.69 -19.05 -11.99
N ARG A 64 -1.44 -18.57 -13.21
CA ARG A 64 -2.25 -18.91 -14.39
C ARG A 64 -2.23 -20.42 -14.63
N ARG A 65 -1.05 -21.06 -14.56
CA ARG A 65 -0.95 -22.51 -14.72
C ARG A 65 -1.63 -23.26 -13.59
N ALA A 66 -1.54 -22.77 -12.35
CA ALA A 66 -2.28 -23.34 -11.21
C ALA A 66 -3.80 -23.29 -11.45
N VAL A 67 -4.33 -22.13 -11.89
CA VAL A 67 -5.75 -21.93 -12.20
C VAL A 67 -6.22 -22.75 -13.40
N GLU A 68 -5.38 -23.02 -14.40
CA GLU A 68 -5.73 -23.92 -15.50
C GLU A 68 -5.91 -25.37 -15.06
N LEU A 69 -5.10 -25.80 -14.09
CA LEU A 69 -5.11 -27.15 -13.54
C LEU A 69 -6.22 -27.33 -12.50
N ASP A 70 -6.47 -26.30 -11.68
CA ASP A 70 -7.60 -26.22 -10.76
C ASP A 70 -8.26 -24.83 -10.83
N PRO A 71 -9.30 -24.67 -11.65
CA PRO A 71 -9.99 -23.39 -11.78
C PRO A 71 -10.74 -22.95 -10.53
N THR A 72 -10.97 -23.86 -9.59
CA THR A 72 -11.77 -23.63 -8.38
C THR A 72 -10.94 -23.22 -7.16
N ASP A 73 -9.61 -23.35 -7.23
CA ASP A 73 -8.72 -22.93 -6.15
C ASP A 73 -8.73 -21.40 -5.99
N GLU A 74 -9.34 -20.93 -4.90
CA GLU A 74 -9.52 -19.52 -4.62
C GLU A 74 -8.18 -18.80 -4.43
N ALA A 75 -7.20 -19.45 -3.81
CA ALA A 75 -5.89 -18.86 -3.52
C ALA A 75 -5.07 -18.60 -4.79
N SER A 76 -5.07 -19.54 -5.75
CA SER A 76 -4.43 -19.36 -7.05
C SER A 76 -5.12 -18.27 -7.88
N ASN A 77 -6.47 -18.24 -7.88
CA ASN A 77 -7.22 -17.17 -8.52
C ASN A 77 -6.90 -15.81 -7.89
N TRP A 78 -6.84 -15.72 -6.55
CA TRP A 78 -6.48 -14.51 -5.83
C TRP A 78 -5.11 -13.95 -6.26
N ASN A 79 -4.08 -14.79 -6.22
CA ASN A 79 -2.73 -14.40 -6.57
C ASN A 79 -2.61 -14.06 -8.08
N LEU A 80 -3.31 -14.78 -8.95
CA LEU A 80 -3.40 -14.43 -10.38
C LEU A 80 -4.00 -13.03 -10.57
N ALA A 81 -5.07 -12.70 -9.86
CA ALA A 81 -5.74 -11.40 -9.97
C ALA A 81 -4.88 -10.24 -9.43
N ILE A 82 -4.11 -10.47 -8.36
CA ILE A 82 -3.10 -9.52 -7.86
C ILE A 82 -2.03 -9.29 -8.93
N ALA A 83 -1.41 -10.35 -9.44
CA ALA A 83 -0.32 -10.25 -10.39
C ALA A 83 -0.78 -9.60 -11.72
N ALA A 84 -1.98 -9.93 -12.18
CA ALA A 84 -2.60 -9.29 -13.34
C ALA A 84 -2.84 -7.79 -13.10
N THR A 85 -3.36 -7.41 -11.93
CA THR A 85 -3.52 -5.99 -11.56
C THR A 85 -2.18 -5.26 -11.53
N ALA A 86 -1.15 -5.87 -10.95
CA ALA A 86 0.20 -5.31 -10.87
C ALA A 86 0.78 -5.02 -12.26
N LEU A 87 0.53 -5.92 -13.23
CA LEU A 87 0.99 -5.81 -14.61
C LEU A 87 0.08 -4.97 -15.52
N ASN A 88 -1.02 -4.41 -15.00
CA ASN A 88 -2.07 -3.75 -15.78
C ASN A 88 -2.71 -4.66 -16.85
N ASP A 89 -2.69 -5.98 -16.63
CA ASP A 89 -3.41 -6.98 -17.42
C ASP A 89 -4.88 -6.98 -17.00
N TRP A 90 -5.57 -5.92 -17.40
CA TRP A 90 -6.94 -5.64 -16.94
C TRP A 90 -7.94 -6.68 -17.38
N HIS A 91 -7.74 -7.28 -18.55
CA HIS A 91 -8.55 -8.38 -19.03
C HIS A 91 -8.56 -9.53 -18.02
N THR A 92 -7.38 -10.07 -17.72
CA THR A 92 -7.22 -11.17 -16.77
C THR A 92 -7.67 -10.77 -15.37
N ALA A 93 -7.26 -9.59 -14.88
CA ALA A 93 -7.65 -9.12 -13.56
C ALA A 93 -9.17 -9.06 -13.41
N ARG A 94 -9.88 -8.46 -14.37
CA ARG A 94 -11.34 -8.35 -14.32
C ARG A 94 -12.04 -9.69 -14.43
N GLU A 95 -11.59 -10.57 -15.32
CA GLU A 95 -12.16 -11.93 -15.42
C GLU A 95 -12.04 -12.71 -14.11
N VAL A 96 -10.88 -12.64 -13.46
CA VAL A 96 -10.64 -13.38 -12.22
C VAL A 96 -11.38 -12.75 -11.05
N TRP A 97 -11.38 -11.42 -10.90
CA TRP A 97 -12.19 -10.74 -9.86
C TRP A 97 -13.69 -10.97 -10.06
N HIS A 98 -14.16 -11.05 -11.31
CA HIS A 98 -15.54 -11.42 -11.62
C HIS A 98 -15.85 -12.83 -11.13
N ARG A 99 -14.99 -13.80 -11.46
CA ARG A 99 -15.11 -15.20 -11.03
C ARG A 99 -15.13 -15.36 -9.52
N LEU A 100 -14.33 -14.56 -8.81
CA LEU A 100 -14.25 -14.52 -7.35
C LEU A 100 -15.44 -13.76 -6.70
N GLY A 101 -16.38 -13.23 -7.48
CA GLY A 101 -17.61 -12.62 -6.96
C GLY A 101 -17.47 -11.17 -6.47
N TYR A 102 -16.42 -10.46 -6.86
CA TYR A 102 -16.15 -9.07 -6.42
C TYR A 102 -17.01 -8.00 -7.12
N GLY A 103 -18.02 -8.39 -7.90
CA GLY A 103 -18.90 -7.46 -8.61
C GLY A 103 -18.20 -6.67 -9.72
N ILE A 104 -17.03 -7.13 -10.18
CA ILE A 104 -16.30 -6.54 -11.29
C ILE A 104 -16.78 -7.16 -12.59
N ALA A 105 -17.12 -6.33 -13.59
CA ALA A 105 -17.46 -6.82 -14.93
C ALA A 105 -16.18 -7.11 -15.74
N PRO A 106 -16.16 -8.18 -16.56
CA PRO A 106 -15.09 -8.45 -17.51
C PRO A 106 -14.82 -7.27 -18.46
N GLY A 107 -13.61 -7.16 -18.98
CA GLY A 107 -13.20 -6.13 -19.95
C GLY A 107 -11.75 -5.70 -19.80
N ASP A 108 -11.31 -4.77 -20.64
CA ASP A 108 -9.87 -4.45 -20.81
C ASP A 108 -9.44 -3.12 -20.16
N GLN A 109 -10.36 -2.43 -19.49
CA GLN A 109 -10.08 -1.14 -18.85
C GLN A 109 -9.60 -1.31 -17.42
N PRO A 110 -8.86 -0.34 -16.84
CA PRO A 110 -8.51 -0.34 -15.42
C PRO A 110 -9.72 -0.48 -14.50
N ILE A 111 -9.54 -1.17 -13.37
CA ILE A 111 -10.59 -1.20 -12.34
C ILE A 111 -10.57 0.14 -11.61
N ALA A 112 -11.73 0.76 -11.49
CA ALA A 112 -11.94 2.05 -10.85
C ALA A 112 -13.28 2.02 -10.11
N ALA A 113 -13.34 1.23 -9.05
CA ALA A 113 -14.52 1.04 -8.21
C ALA A 113 -14.20 1.46 -6.77
N ASP A 114 -15.20 1.94 -6.03
CA ASP A 114 -15.00 2.34 -4.64
C ASP A 114 -15.16 1.12 -3.71
N PHE A 115 -14.04 0.64 -3.18
CA PHE A 115 -13.98 -0.43 -2.17
C PHE A 115 -13.91 0.11 -0.74
N GLY A 116 -14.21 1.39 -0.58
CA GLY A 116 -14.24 2.08 0.70
C GLY A 116 -12.88 2.58 1.16
N ARG A 117 -12.92 3.33 2.24
CA ARG A 117 -11.74 3.87 2.90
C ARG A 117 -11.04 2.80 3.73
N ALA A 118 -9.73 2.82 3.74
CA ALA A 118 -8.87 1.93 4.51
C ALA A 118 -7.55 2.63 4.86
N LEU A 119 -6.65 1.91 5.50
CA LEU A 119 -5.27 2.36 5.69
C LEU A 119 -4.30 1.44 4.95
N THR A 120 -3.16 2.00 4.57
CA THR A 120 -2.03 1.22 4.10
C THR A 120 -0.78 1.54 4.90
N ARG A 121 0.04 0.52 5.16
CA ARG A 121 1.38 0.64 5.70
C ARG A 121 2.36 0.69 4.54
N LEU A 122 2.94 1.87 4.32
CA LEU A 122 4.03 2.11 3.39
C LEU A 122 5.33 1.55 4.00
N ASN A 123 6.22 1.03 3.16
CA ASN A 123 7.52 0.47 3.58
C ASN A 123 7.42 -0.50 4.79
N PRO A 124 6.55 -1.53 4.73
CA PRO A 124 6.23 -2.37 5.88
C PRO A 124 7.43 -3.11 6.48
N ASP A 125 8.45 -3.40 5.68
CA ASP A 125 9.68 -4.10 6.11
C ASP A 125 10.82 -3.15 6.53
N GLY A 126 10.60 -1.83 6.44
CA GLY A 126 11.62 -0.80 6.69
C GLY A 126 11.19 0.20 7.77
N ASP A 127 11.01 1.45 7.38
CA ASP A 127 10.49 2.54 8.22
C ASP A 127 9.00 2.76 7.90
N PRO A 128 8.07 2.08 8.60
CA PRO A 128 6.69 2.03 8.18
C PRO A 128 5.93 3.31 8.49
N GLU A 129 5.21 3.84 7.50
CA GLU A 129 4.25 4.92 7.68
C GLU A 129 2.85 4.38 7.39
N VAL A 130 1.90 4.57 8.32
CA VAL A 130 0.50 4.16 8.11
C VAL A 130 -0.32 5.36 7.69
N VAL A 131 -0.86 5.32 6.48
CA VAL A 131 -1.63 6.41 5.88
C VAL A 131 -3.03 5.94 5.49
N TRP A 132 -3.99 6.87 5.52
CA TRP A 132 -5.32 6.69 4.98
C TRP A 132 -5.31 6.69 3.46
N GLY A 133 -6.27 5.96 2.90
CA GLY A 133 -6.58 6.04 1.50
C GLY A 133 -7.90 5.38 1.14
N ARG A 134 -8.20 5.41 -0.15
CA ARG A 134 -9.39 4.79 -0.72
C ARG A 134 -9.00 3.61 -1.60
N ARG A 135 -9.62 2.46 -1.35
CA ARG A 135 -9.43 1.30 -2.21
C ARG A 135 -10.16 1.53 -3.53
N VAL A 136 -9.41 1.52 -4.61
CA VAL A 136 -9.90 1.79 -5.98
C VAL A 136 -10.22 0.51 -6.75
N ASP A 137 -9.87 -0.64 -6.16
CA ASP A 137 -10.25 -2.00 -6.53
C ASP A 137 -9.92 -2.96 -5.35
N PRO A 138 -10.03 -4.30 -5.50
CA PRO A 138 -9.72 -5.24 -4.42
C PRO A 138 -8.28 -5.18 -3.88
N VAL A 139 -7.30 -4.69 -4.64
CA VAL A 139 -5.86 -4.84 -4.30
C VAL A 139 -5.05 -3.57 -4.50
N ARG A 140 -5.69 -2.44 -4.85
CA ARG A 140 -5.06 -1.14 -4.96
C ARG A 140 -5.73 -0.10 -4.07
N LEU A 141 -4.90 0.74 -3.47
CA LEU A 141 -5.31 1.85 -2.60
C LEU A 141 -4.66 3.14 -3.05
N ARG A 142 -5.48 4.19 -3.23
CA ARG A 142 -5.02 5.55 -3.49
C ARG A 142 -4.84 6.29 -2.18
N ILE A 143 -3.63 6.81 -1.95
CA ILE A 143 -3.28 7.54 -0.72
C ILE A 143 -4.05 8.86 -0.64
N GLU A 144 -4.67 9.13 0.51
CA GLU A 144 -5.46 10.34 0.81
C GLU A 144 -4.79 11.24 1.87
N ASN A 145 -3.67 10.84 2.48
CA ASN A 145 -2.82 11.75 3.28
C ASN A 145 -1.70 12.35 2.43
N VAL A 146 -1.04 13.39 2.94
CA VAL A 146 0.29 13.80 2.45
C VAL A 146 1.36 13.07 3.30
N PRO A 147 1.97 11.98 2.78
CA PRO A 147 2.93 11.21 3.56
C PRO A 147 4.19 11.99 3.87
N LEU A 148 4.95 11.54 4.87
CA LEU A 148 6.28 12.09 5.13
C LEU A 148 7.18 11.86 3.91
N PRO A 149 8.06 12.82 3.55
CA PRO A 149 8.97 12.68 2.41
C PRO A 149 9.89 11.46 2.50
N SER A 150 10.21 11.01 3.72
CA SER A 150 11.03 9.82 3.97
C SER A 150 10.37 8.52 3.52
N SER A 151 9.04 8.48 3.41
CA SER A 151 8.35 7.30 2.87
C SER A 151 8.64 7.08 1.39
N GLY A 152 8.96 8.14 0.64
CA GLY A 152 9.10 8.11 -0.80
C GLY A 152 7.77 8.11 -1.57
N TYR A 153 6.63 8.15 -0.88
CA TYR A 153 5.28 8.21 -1.48
C TYR A 153 4.68 9.62 -1.39
N ARG A 154 3.68 9.87 -2.24
CA ARG A 154 2.98 11.16 -2.36
C ARG A 154 1.48 10.97 -2.18
N PHE A 155 0.81 12.07 -1.84
CA PHE A 155 -0.64 12.14 -1.94
C PHE A 155 -1.10 11.74 -3.36
N GLY A 156 -2.10 10.88 -3.44
CA GLY A 156 -2.68 10.41 -4.69
C GLY A 156 -1.93 9.27 -5.37
N ASP A 157 -0.75 8.86 -4.87
CA ASP A 157 -0.07 7.64 -5.32
C ASP A 157 -1.02 6.46 -5.11
N VAL A 158 -1.03 5.53 -6.06
CA VAL A 158 -1.76 4.26 -5.92
C VAL A 158 -0.75 3.18 -5.60
N VAL A 159 -0.94 2.54 -4.46
CA VAL A 159 -0.12 1.40 -4.02
C VAL A 159 -0.86 0.08 -4.27
N LEU A 160 -0.09 -0.97 -4.55
CA LEU A 160 -0.60 -2.34 -4.59
C LEU A 160 -0.50 -2.98 -3.20
N HIS A 161 -1.47 -3.80 -2.83
CA HIS A 161 -1.49 -4.58 -1.59
C HIS A 161 -2.10 -5.97 -1.82
N ASP A 162 -1.99 -6.86 -0.83
CA ASP A 162 -2.42 -8.27 -0.95
C ASP A 162 -3.95 -8.50 -0.90
N GLY A 163 -4.76 -7.43 -0.81
CA GLY A 163 -6.20 -7.52 -0.54
C GLY A 163 -6.60 -8.14 0.82
N ALA A 164 -5.69 -8.84 1.50
CA ALA A 164 -5.81 -9.36 2.85
C ALA A 164 -5.31 -8.32 3.88
N ALA A 165 -6.16 -8.00 4.84
CA ALA A 165 -5.80 -7.06 5.90
C ALA A 165 -4.75 -7.68 6.84
N THR A 166 -3.74 -6.90 7.21
CA THR A 166 -2.69 -7.28 8.17
C THR A 166 -2.91 -6.67 9.55
N GLY A 167 -3.99 -5.89 9.70
CA GLY A 167 -4.32 -5.20 10.93
C GLY A 167 -5.62 -4.42 10.80
N GLN A 168 -6.03 -3.81 11.91
CA GLN A 168 -7.25 -3.03 12.02
C GLN A 168 -7.01 -1.74 12.81
N ARG A 169 -7.80 -0.71 12.50
CA ARG A 169 -7.83 0.57 13.20
C ARG A 169 -9.25 0.98 13.51
N ILE A 170 -9.48 1.47 14.72
CA ILE A 170 -10.75 2.08 15.11
C ILE A 170 -10.59 3.60 15.00
N SER A 171 -11.46 4.24 14.23
CA SER A 171 -11.58 5.69 14.13
C SER A 171 -13.05 6.06 14.17
N GLU A 172 -13.43 6.99 15.06
CA GLU A 172 -14.82 7.43 15.25
C GLU A 172 -15.80 6.27 15.50
N GLY A 173 -15.35 5.24 16.22
CA GLY A 173 -16.16 4.05 16.51
C GLY A 173 -16.35 3.09 15.34
N ARG A 174 -15.73 3.35 14.17
CA ARG A 174 -15.72 2.45 13.02
C ARG A 174 -14.37 1.78 12.86
N GLU A 175 -14.40 0.50 12.48
CA GLU A 175 -13.22 -0.28 12.17
C GLU A 175 -12.82 -0.15 10.69
N TYR A 176 -11.52 -0.03 10.46
CA TYR A 176 -10.89 0.09 9.14
C TYR A 176 -9.73 -0.89 9.02
N ALA A 177 -9.67 -1.59 7.89
CA ALA A 177 -8.58 -2.51 7.59
C ALA A 177 -7.26 -1.76 7.31
N VAL A 178 -6.14 -2.38 7.70
CA VAL A 178 -4.78 -1.94 7.41
C VAL A 178 -4.10 -2.94 6.48
N PHE A 179 -3.61 -2.48 5.34
CA PHE A 179 -2.96 -3.31 4.32
C PHE A 179 -1.47 -2.97 4.19
N ASN A 180 -0.61 -3.98 4.02
CA ASN A 180 0.78 -3.74 3.65
C ASN A 180 0.88 -3.39 2.16
N ALA A 181 1.53 -2.26 1.85
CA ALA A 181 1.86 -1.92 0.48
C ALA A 181 3.00 -2.83 -0.01
N PHE A 182 2.81 -3.49 -1.15
CA PHE A 182 3.91 -4.13 -1.90
C PHE A 182 4.80 -3.10 -2.59
N GLY A 183 4.23 -1.96 -2.97
CA GLY A 183 4.95 -0.90 -3.65
C GLY A 183 4.04 0.05 -4.42
N LEU A 184 4.66 1.02 -5.07
CA LEU A 184 3.99 1.96 -5.95
C LEU A 184 3.50 1.25 -7.23
N HIS A 185 2.20 1.37 -7.52
CA HIS A 185 1.58 0.87 -8.75
C HIS A 185 1.39 1.99 -9.77
N GLN A 186 0.81 3.13 -9.34
CA GLN A 186 0.58 4.28 -10.19
C GLN A 186 1.09 5.55 -9.49
N PRO A 187 2.09 6.25 -10.05
CA PRO A 187 2.58 7.49 -9.50
C PRO A 187 1.56 8.62 -9.64
N SER A 188 1.49 9.47 -8.61
CA SER A 188 0.86 10.77 -8.62
C SER A 188 1.72 11.76 -9.39
N ALA A 189 1.07 12.69 -10.09
CA ALA A 189 1.75 13.81 -10.74
C ALA A 189 2.13 14.93 -9.75
N LEU A 190 1.70 14.82 -8.49
CA LEU A 190 1.93 15.84 -7.46
C LEU A 190 3.30 15.64 -6.81
N SER A 191 3.85 16.73 -6.29
CA SER A 191 5.02 16.71 -5.40
C SER A 191 4.57 16.85 -3.96
N THR A 192 5.46 16.50 -3.03
CA THR A 192 5.33 16.88 -1.62
C THR A 192 6.22 18.08 -1.35
N PHE A 193 5.62 19.15 -0.84
CA PHE A 193 6.33 20.29 -0.30
C PHE A 193 6.23 20.30 1.22
N GLU A 194 7.28 20.80 1.85
CA GLU A 194 7.29 21.10 3.28
C GLU A 194 7.04 22.59 3.49
N LEU A 195 5.98 22.90 4.24
CA LEU A 195 5.64 24.23 4.70
C LEU A 195 5.99 24.35 6.19
N GLU A 196 6.95 25.22 6.49
CA GLU A 196 7.26 25.64 7.86
C GLU A 196 6.53 26.96 8.16
N LEU A 197 5.79 27.01 9.26
CA LEU A 197 5.05 28.20 9.69
C LEU A 197 5.01 28.35 11.21
N GLU A 198 4.62 29.53 11.67
CA GLU A 198 4.20 29.80 13.05
C GLU A 198 2.70 30.10 13.05
N ALA A 199 1.96 29.44 13.92
CA ALA A 199 0.54 29.67 14.15
C ALA A 199 0.27 29.85 15.65
N ALA A 200 -0.66 30.74 15.98
CA ALA A 200 -1.01 31.06 17.37
C ALA A 200 -1.82 29.95 18.06
N ASP A 201 -2.59 29.19 17.29
CA ASP A 201 -3.51 28.17 17.77
C ASP A 201 -3.87 27.18 16.65
N ALA A 202 -4.56 26.09 17.02
CA ALA A 202 -5.02 25.06 16.09
C ALA A 202 -6.00 25.61 15.06
N ASP A 203 -6.88 26.54 15.44
CA ASP A 203 -7.86 27.14 14.53
C ASP A 203 -7.19 27.90 13.38
N ALA A 204 -6.03 28.52 13.63
CA ALA A 204 -5.25 29.16 12.58
C ALA A 204 -4.75 28.16 11.54
N VAL A 205 -4.31 26.97 11.97
CA VAL A 205 -3.90 25.89 11.07
C VAL A 205 -5.10 25.33 10.30
N GLU A 206 -6.24 25.09 10.96
CA GLU A 206 -7.45 24.59 10.29
C GLU A 206 -7.99 25.58 9.24
N ARG A 207 -7.93 26.89 9.51
CA ARG A 207 -8.25 27.91 8.49
C ARG A 207 -7.32 27.87 7.29
N LEU A 208 -6.01 27.59 7.49
CA LEU A 208 -5.08 27.42 6.38
C LEU A 208 -5.43 26.19 5.55
N ARG A 209 -5.68 25.06 6.21
CA ARG A 209 -6.03 23.78 5.56
C ARG A 209 -7.31 23.91 4.75
N ALA A 210 -8.36 24.51 5.32
CA ALA A 210 -9.61 24.76 4.61
C ALA A 210 -9.44 25.70 3.39
N ALA A 211 -8.60 26.74 3.52
CA ALA A 211 -8.31 27.65 2.41
C ALA A 211 -7.47 26.99 1.30
N ALA A 212 -6.54 26.10 1.68
CA ALA A 212 -5.74 25.31 0.74
C ALA A 212 -6.61 24.27 0.01
N GLU A 213 -7.50 23.57 0.72
CA GLU A 213 -8.47 22.64 0.16
C GLU A 213 -9.40 23.35 -0.85
N ALA A 214 -9.90 24.55 -0.51
CA ALA A 214 -10.68 25.38 -1.43
C ALA A 214 -9.89 25.81 -2.69
N ALA A 215 -8.56 25.83 -2.61
CA ALA A 215 -7.64 26.04 -3.74
C ALA A 215 -7.17 24.73 -4.40
N GLY A 216 -7.74 23.59 -4.02
CA GLY A 216 -7.43 22.27 -4.56
C GLY A 216 -6.07 21.71 -4.11
N GLN A 217 -5.53 22.17 -2.98
CA GLN A 217 -4.26 21.70 -2.42
C GLN A 217 -4.52 20.94 -1.12
N GLU A 218 -3.92 19.77 -0.99
CA GLU A 218 -4.07 18.94 0.20
C GLU A 218 -2.95 19.22 1.19
N VAL A 219 -3.32 19.39 2.46
CA VAL A 219 -2.41 19.84 3.51
C VAL A 219 -2.56 18.98 4.76
N GLU A 220 -1.46 18.36 5.16
CA GLU A 220 -1.34 17.52 6.36
C GLU A 220 -0.48 18.23 7.41
N ASP A 221 -0.97 18.36 8.64
CA ASP A 221 -0.16 18.89 9.73
C ASP A 221 0.66 17.79 10.39
N TRP A 222 1.86 17.56 9.86
CA TRP A 222 2.78 16.55 10.40
C TRP A 222 3.16 16.79 11.86
N THR A 223 3.01 18.02 12.38
CA THR A 223 3.31 18.31 13.79
C THR A 223 2.22 17.78 14.72
N ALA A 224 0.96 17.72 14.28
CA ALA A 224 -0.15 17.11 15.04
C ALA A 224 -0.43 15.65 14.66
N ALA A 225 -0.27 15.31 13.38
CA ALA A 225 -0.73 14.04 12.81
C ALA A 225 0.25 12.89 13.04
N VAL A 226 1.56 13.16 13.08
CA VAL A 226 2.57 12.11 13.23
C VAL A 226 2.53 11.55 14.65
N ARG A 227 2.21 10.26 14.75
CA ARG A 227 2.26 9.48 15.98
C ARG A 227 3.22 8.32 15.80
N TYR A 228 4.20 8.20 16.69
CA TYR A 228 5.09 7.06 16.73
C TYR A 228 4.39 5.91 17.46
N LEU A 229 4.21 4.80 16.78
CA LEU A 229 3.53 3.62 17.30
C LEU A 229 4.48 2.43 17.32
N CYS A 230 4.38 1.58 18.33
CA CYS A 230 5.07 0.30 18.33
C CYS A 230 4.52 -0.61 17.20
N LYS A 231 5.26 -1.67 16.86
CA LYS A 231 4.85 -2.62 15.81
C LYS A 231 3.45 -3.20 16.05
N ALA A 232 3.17 -3.69 17.26
CA ALA A 232 1.87 -4.26 17.61
C ALA A 232 0.72 -3.25 17.49
N CYS A 233 0.93 -1.98 17.93
CA CYS A 233 0.00 -0.89 17.69
C CYS A 233 -0.20 -0.65 16.19
N SER A 234 0.87 -0.60 15.39
CA SER A 234 0.82 -0.43 13.93
C SER A 234 -0.04 -1.51 13.27
N GLU A 235 0.11 -2.75 13.73
CA GLU A 235 -0.56 -3.96 13.24
C GLU A 235 -1.95 -4.18 13.84
N GLY A 236 -2.40 -3.35 14.80
CA GLY A 236 -3.68 -3.54 15.46
C GLY A 236 -3.75 -4.83 16.29
N LEU A 237 -2.61 -5.34 16.75
CA LEU A 237 -2.51 -6.56 17.54
C LEU A 237 -2.68 -6.24 19.05
N PRO A 238 -3.45 -7.06 19.79
CA PRO A 238 -3.51 -6.95 21.25
C PRO A 238 -2.13 -7.10 21.89
N HIS A 239 -1.72 -6.14 22.72
CA HIS A 239 -0.46 -6.18 23.46
C HIS A 239 -0.54 -5.31 24.73
N GLU A 240 0.36 -5.53 25.68
CA GLU A 240 0.52 -4.65 26.84
C GLU A 240 1.13 -3.32 26.40
N HIS A 241 0.50 -2.21 26.80
CA HIS A 241 1.03 -0.87 26.55
C HIS A 241 2.30 -0.70 27.39
N HIS A 242 3.46 -0.64 26.74
CA HIS A 242 4.59 0.05 27.36
C HIS A 242 4.27 1.53 27.27
N ASP A 243 4.02 2.17 28.42
CA ASP A 243 3.68 3.59 28.56
C ASP A 243 4.70 4.48 27.84
N GLY A 244 4.46 4.66 26.55
CA GLY A 244 5.00 5.67 25.65
C GLY A 244 3.89 6.42 24.94
N ASP A 245 2.62 6.13 25.26
CA ASP A 245 1.43 6.95 24.94
C ASP A 245 1.42 8.27 25.75
N GLY A 246 2.60 8.83 26.01
CA GLY A 246 2.80 10.22 26.31
C GLY A 246 2.47 11.05 25.07
N GLY A 247 1.19 11.12 24.71
CA GLY A 247 0.61 12.42 24.45
C GLY A 247 0.78 13.23 25.73
N VAL A 248 2.01 13.69 25.99
CA VAL A 248 2.24 14.76 26.93
C VAL A 248 1.29 15.84 26.44
N ASP A 249 0.48 16.38 27.35
CA ASP A 249 -0.22 17.64 27.15
C ASP A 249 0.84 18.74 27.03
N ALA A 250 1.67 18.62 25.99
CA ALA A 250 2.65 19.58 25.58
C ALA A 250 1.80 20.64 24.92
N GLY A 251 1.48 21.67 25.71
CA GLY A 251 0.72 22.81 25.24
C GLY A 251 1.16 23.29 23.87
N TRP A 252 0.26 23.98 23.18
CA TRP A 252 0.40 24.39 21.79
C TRP A 252 1.84 24.65 21.30
N VAL A 253 2.27 23.85 20.32
CA VAL A 253 3.56 24.04 19.63
C VAL A 253 3.35 24.97 18.45
N ALA A 254 3.73 26.24 18.61
CA ALA A 254 3.46 27.30 17.63
C ALA A 254 4.16 27.10 16.28
N ARG A 255 5.40 26.59 16.28
CA ARG A 255 6.11 26.26 15.04
C ARG A 255 5.60 24.94 14.49
N ARG A 256 5.04 24.96 13.29
CA ARG A 256 4.46 23.80 12.62
C ARG A 256 5.26 23.45 11.36
N ARG A 257 5.30 22.16 11.07
CA ARG A 257 5.70 21.57 9.79
C ARG A 257 4.48 20.89 9.19
N LEU A 258 4.11 21.30 7.98
CA LEU A 258 2.99 20.77 7.23
C LEU A 258 3.49 20.19 5.91
N GLY A 259 2.92 19.07 5.50
CA GLY A 259 3.04 18.53 4.16
C GLY A 259 2.00 19.15 3.25
N VAL A 260 2.41 19.57 2.06
CA VAL A 260 1.49 20.10 1.04
C VAL A 260 1.68 19.30 -0.24
N ALA A 261 0.60 18.73 -0.76
CA ALA A 261 0.59 18.09 -2.07
C ALA A 261 0.22 19.11 -3.15
N MET A 262 1.15 19.38 -4.07
CA MET A 262 0.93 20.32 -5.18
C MET A 262 1.83 20.03 -6.37
N SER A 263 1.40 20.42 -7.57
CA SER A 263 2.19 20.31 -8.80
C SER A 263 3.27 21.39 -8.92
N ASP A 264 3.02 22.58 -8.35
CA ASP A 264 3.92 23.72 -8.40
C ASP A 264 3.75 24.61 -7.14
N ALA A 265 4.84 25.20 -6.66
CA ALA A 265 4.85 26.01 -5.44
C ALA A 265 3.96 27.26 -5.51
N SER A 266 3.72 27.81 -6.71
CA SER A 266 2.85 28.98 -6.90
C SER A 266 1.38 28.69 -6.60
N ALA A 267 0.96 27.42 -6.60
CA ALA A 267 -0.43 27.03 -6.35
C ALA A 267 -0.93 27.46 -4.95
N LEU A 268 -0.04 27.48 -3.94
CA LEU A 268 -0.39 27.86 -2.57
C LEU A 268 -0.08 29.33 -2.24
N ALA A 269 0.67 30.05 -3.08
CA ALA A 269 1.16 31.39 -2.76
C ALA A 269 0.04 32.40 -2.40
N PRO A 270 -1.09 32.48 -3.13
CA PRO A 270 -2.18 33.40 -2.77
C PRO A 270 -2.83 33.05 -1.42
N VAL A 271 -2.94 31.76 -1.11
CA VAL A 271 -3.51 31.27 0.16
C VAL A 271 -2.60 31.67 1.32
N LEU A 272 -1.29 31.44 1.19
CA LEU A 272 -0.32 31.81 2.21
C LEU A 272 -0.29 33.32 2.46
N GLN A 273 -0.28 34.12 1.40
CA GLN A 273 -0.27 35.59 1.52
C GLN A 273 -1.52 36.12 2.24
N ALA A 274 -2.70 35.55 1.97
CA ALA A 274 -3.94 35.92 2.65
C ALA A 274 -4.00 35.39 4.10
N TRP A 275 -3.29 34.30 4.39
CA TRP A 275 -3.29 33.66 5.70
C TRP A 275 -2.33 34.34 6.70
N GLU A 276 -1.23 34.95 6.26
CA GLU A 276 -0.30 35.65 7.16
C GLU A 276 -0.95 36.84 7.90
N GLY A 277 -0.46 37.13 9.11
CA GLY A 277 -0.93 38.23 9.93
C GLY A 277 -0.47 38.13 11.38
N PRO A 278 -1.09 38.86 12.32
CA PRO A 278 -0.74 38.75 13.74
C PRO A 278 -0.85 37.29 14.23
N GLY A 279 0.25 36.75 14.76
CA GLY A 279 0.33 35.36 15.24
C GLY A 279 0.34 34.28 14.17
N ARG A 280 0.49 34.64 12.88
CA ARG A 280 0.50 33.71 11.73
C ARG A 280 1.58 34.13 10.75
N ARG A 281 2.61 33.30 10.59
CA ARG A 281 3.77 33.65 9.75
C ARG A 281 4.27 32.43 9.00
N VAL A 282 4.54 32.59 7.70
CA VAL A 282 5.22 31.57 6.91
C VAL A 282 6.73 31.74 7.09
N LEU A 283 7.43 30.64 7.40
CA LEU A 283 8.87 30.63 7.61
C LEU A 283 9.61 30.13 6.37
N ALA A 284 9.10 29.05 5.75
CA ALA A 284 9.68 28.47 4.55
C ALA A 284 8.66 27.61 3.81
N LEU A 285 8.79 27.54 2.48
CA LEU A 285 8.13 26.55 1.63
C LEU A 285 9.20 25.93 0.74
N ARG A 286 9.38 24.62 0.82
CA ARG A 286 10.44 23.90 0.07
C ARG A 286 9.90 22.65 -0.57
N LEU A 287 10.37 22.35 -1.79
CA LEU A 287 10.13 21.06 -2.41
C LEU A 287 10.86 19.97 -1.60
N ALA A 288 10.11 19.03 -1.04
CA ALA A 288 10.66 17.96 -0.22
C ALA A 288 10.76 16.64 -0.99
N LEU A 289 9.81 16.39 -1.89
CA LEU A 289 9.80 15.20 -2.73
C LEU A 289 9.18 15.54 -4.11
N SER A 290 10.00 15.52 -5.15
CA SER A 290 9.57 15.73 -6.56
C SER A 290 8.65 14.60 -7.04
N PRO A 291 7.88 14.76 -8.13
CA PRO A 291 7.07 13.67 -8.68
C PRO A 291 7.99 12.50 -9.09
N PRO A 292 7.51 11.26 -9.12
CA PRO A 292 8.30 10.12 -9.61
C PRO A 292 8.71 10.37 -11.06
N VAL A 293 9.99 10.20 -11.38
CA VAL A 293 10.46 10.26 -12.77
C VAL A 293 10.15 8.92 -13.43
N HIS A 294 9.44 8.96 -14.57
CA HIS A 294 9.13 7.78 -15.38
C HIS A 294 10.37 7.15 -16.01
#